data_AF-A0A073KEE3-F1
#
_entry.id   AF-A0A073KEE3-F1
#
_cell.length_a   1.000
_cell.length_b   1.000
_cell.length_c   1.000
_cell.angle_alpha   90.00
_cell.angle_beta   90.00
_cell.angle_gamma   90.00
#
_symmetry.space_group_name_H-M   'P 1'
#
loop_
_entity.id
_entity.type
_entity.pdbx_description
1 polymer ?
#
loop_
_entity_poly.entity_id
_entity_poly.type
_entity_poly.pdbx_seq_one_letter_code
_entity_poly.pdbx_strand_id
1 'polypeptide(L)'
;MFVKEPFPDCPEDDKLDDIYSELVEYDSFVAGLVSSFLCGKRLNKKFLQNDDAINLKLKQHKDNLIQPDEDGVQQLIMYKQKLDNLMRMLKKINLTTNE
;
A
#
# COMPACT_ATOMS: atom_id res chain seq x y z
N MET A 1 -1.43 -0.77 -22.43
CA MET A 1 -0.40 0.12 -21.85
C MET A 1 -0.61 0.11 -20.35
N PHE A 2 0.39 -0.25 -19.54
CA PHE A 2 0.28 -0.07 -18.09
C PHE A 2 0.28 1.43 -17.82
N VAL A 3 -0.80 1.94 -17.24
CA VAL A 3 -0.87 3.35 -16.84
C VAL A 3 0.02 3.50 -15.62
N LYS A 4 1.04 4.36 -15.72
CA LYS A 4 1.85 4.73 -14.55
C LYS A 4 0.98 5.63 -13.68
N GLU A 5 0.42 5.05 -12.62
CA GLU A 5 -0.27 5.85 -11.62
C GLU A 5 0.79 6.54 -10.74
N PRO A 6 0.64 7.86 -10.48
CA PRO A 6 1.53 8.56 -9.57
C PRO A 6 1.29 8.10 -8.13
N PHE A 7 2.35 8.08 -7.33
CA PHE A 7 2.25 8.03 -5.88
C PHE A 7 1.59 9.34 -5.39
N PRO A 8 0.76 9.32 -4.34
CA PRO A 8 0.14 10.54 -3.81
C PRO A 8 1.19 11.59 -3.43
N ASP A 9 0.82 12.86 -3.58
CA ASP A 9 1.65 13.96 -3.13
C ASP A 9 1.83 13.91 -1.60
N CYS A 10 2.92 14.50 -1.12
CA CYS A 10 3.17 14.62 0.31
C CYS A 10 2.00 15.42 0.94
N PRO A 11 1.36 14.90 1.99
CA PRO A 11 0.29 15.63 2.67
C PRO A 11 0.81 16.96 3.24
N GLU A 12 -0.06 17.98 3.29
CA GLU A 12 0.26 19.26 3.92
C GLU A 12 0.14 19.19 5.46
N ASP A 13 -0.58 18.20 5.99
CA ASP A 13 -0.66 17.93 7.42
C ASP A 13 0.59 17.17 7.89
N ASP A 14 1.48 17.85 8.61
CA ASP A 14 2.68 17.27 9.23
C ASP A 14 2.39 16.01 10.06
N LYS A 15 1.16 15.83 10.57
CA LYS A 15 0.76 14.62 11.32
C LYS A 15 0.60 13.38 10.44
N LEU A 16 0.49 13.57 9.13
CA LEU A 16 0.45 12.49 8.15
C LEU A 16 1.85 12.09 7.65
N ASP A 17 2.91 12.85 7.95
CA ASP A 17 4.28 12.58 7.47
C ASP A 17 4.77 11.18 7.84
N ASP A 18 4.53 10.76 9.08
CA ASP A 18 4.91 9.42 9.56
C ASP A 18 4.15 8.33 8.76
N ILE A 19 2.85 8.55 8.52
CA ILE A 19 2.00 7.60 7.77
C ILE A 19 2.39 7.57 6.29
N TYR A 20 2.71 8.73 5.72
CA TYR A 20 3.19 8.87 4.36
C TYR A 20 4.51 8.13 4.15
N SER A 21 5.46 8.31 5.06
CA SER A 21 6.76 7.64 5.03
C SER A 21 6.60 6.12 5.08
N GLU A 22 5.76 5.61 5.97
CA GLU A 22 5.44 4.17 6.04
C GLU A 22 4.76 3.66 4.76
N LEU A 23 3.91 4.47 4.14
CA LEU A 23 3.28 4.11 2.86
C LEU A 23 4.30 4.04 1.72
N VAL A 24 5.30 4.92 1.69
CA VAL A 24 6.41 4.88 0.72
C VAL A 24 7.26 3.61 0.90
N GLU A 25 7.56 3.24 2.14
CA GLU A 25 8.27 1.99 2.44
C GLU A 25 7.45 0.77 1.98
N TYR A 26 6.14 0.78 2.25
CA TYR A 26 5.24 -0.28 1.83
C TYR A 26 5.12 -0.40 0.31
N ASP A 27 5.03 0.72 -0.42
CA ASP A 27 5.06 0.75 -1.88
C ASP A 27 6.33 0.11 -2.44
N SER A 28 7.49 0.51 -1.90
CA SER A 28 8.79 -0.04 -2.30
C SER A 28 8.89 -1.55 -2.05
N PHE A 29 8.37 -2.02 -0.92
CA PHE A 29 8.28 -3.44 -0.60
C PHE A 29 7.41 -4.20 -1.62
N VAL A 30 6.21 -3.69 -1.91
CA VAL A 30 5.28 -4.30 -2.88
C VAL A 30 5.92 -4.30 -4.28
N ALA A 31 6.57 -3.22 -4.69
CA ALA A 31 7.29 -3.13 -5.96
C ALA A 31 8.39 -4.20 -6.08
N GLY A 32 9.14 -4.45 -5.00
CA GLY A 32 10.13 -5.52 -4.94
C GLY A 32 9.54 -6.92 -5.13
N LEU A 33 8.37 -7.18 -4.54
CA LEU A 33 7.63 -8.45 -4.72
C LEU A 33 7.11 -8.60 -6.15
N VAL A 34 6.50 -7.55 -6.72
CA VAL A 34 6.02 -7.54 -8.11
C VAL A 34 7.17 -7.77 -9.07
N SER A 35 8.29 -7.06 -8.91
CA SER A 35 9.49 -7.24 -9.74
C SER A 35 10.03 -8.67 -9.66
N SER A 36 10.10 -9.23 -8.45
CA SER A 36 10.53 -10.62 -8.25
C SER A 36 9.62 -11.61 -8.96
N PHE A 37 8.30 -11.41 -8.87
CA PHE A 37 7.30 -12.23 -9.57
C PHE A 37 7.44 -12.14 -11.09
N LEU A 38 7.54 -10.93 -11.65
CA LEU A 38 7.70 -10.71 -13.09
C LEU A 38 9.00 -11.33 -13.62
N CYS A 39 10.05 -11.38 -12.79
CA CYS A 39 11.30 -12.09 -13.10
C CYS A 39 11.21 -13.62 -12.95
N GLY A 40 10.03 -14.18 -12.68
CA GLY A 40 9.82 -15.62 -12.51
C GLY A 40 10.34 -16.21 -11.19
N LYS A 41 10.67 -15.36 -10.21
CA LYS A 41 11.14 -15.84 -8.89
C LYS A 41 9.97 -16.34 -8.04
N ARG A 42 10.19 -17.42 -7.30
CA ARG A 42 9.24 -17.88 -6.28
C ARG A 42 9.16 -16.87 -5.14
N LEU A 43 7.96 -16.40 -4.85
CA LEU A 43 7.70 -15.53 -3.70
C LEU A 43 7.53 -16.36 -2.42
N ASN A 44 8.16 -15.91 -1.34
CA ASN A 44 7.93 -16.50 -0.03
C ASN A 44 6.55 -16.05 0.50
N LYS A 45 5.66 -17.01 0.75
CA LYS A 45 4.28 -16.77 1.24
C LYS A 45 4.24 -15.97 2.55
N LYS A 46 5.30 -16.03 3.36
CA LYS A 46 5.40 -15.25 4.61
C LYS A 46 5.42 -13.75 4.36
N PHE A 47 5.95 -13.30 3.21
CA PHE A 47 5.99 -11.89 2.82
C PHE A 47 4.71 -11.40 2.15
N LEU A 48 3.76 -12.30 1.85
CA LEU A 48 2.49 -11.97 1.18
C LEU A 48 1.39 -11.63 2.20
N GLN A 49 1.67 -10.62 3.02
CA GLN A 49 0.75 -10.10 4.03
C GLN A 49 0.50 -8.62 3.78
N ASN A 50 -0.72 -8.17 4.08
CA ASN A 50 -1.04 -6.75 4.02
C ASN A 50 -0.47 -6.08 5.26
N ASP A 51 -0.03 -4.83 5.11
CA ASP A 51 0.30 -4.00 6.27
C ASP A 51 -0.96 -3.33 6.80
N ASP A 52 -1.49 -3.87 7.90
CA ASP A 52 -2.68 -3.33 8.57
C ASP A 52 -2.35 -2.19 9.55
N ALA A 53 -1.07 -1.92 9.85
CA ALA A 53 -0.66 -0.85 10.76
C ALA A 53 -0.92 0.53 10.13
N ILE A 54 -0.60 0.70 8.84
CA ILE A 54 -0.90 1.92 8.08
C ILE A 54 -2.42 2.18 8.09
N ASN A 55 -3.24 1.15 7.89
CA ASN A 55 -4.70 1.27 7.91
C ASN A 55 -5.22 1.73 9.28
N LEU A 56 -4.63 1.21 10.37
CA LEU A 56 -5.00 1.62 11.72
C LEU A 56 -4.66 3.09 11.97
N LYS A 57 -3.48 3.55 11.55
CA LYS A 57 -3.05 4.94 11.72
C LYS A 57 -3.90 5.91 10.91
N LEU A 58 -4.18 5.58 9.65
CA LEU A 58 -5.08 6.37 8.79
C LEU A 58 -6.49 6.50 9.40
N LYS A 59 -7.02 5.40 9.97
CA LYS A 59 -8.31 5.42 10.65
C LYS A 59 -8.28 6.30 11.90
N GLN A 60 -7.28 6.13 12.76
CA GLN A 60 -7.13 6.95 13.97
C GLN A 60 -7.00 8.43 13.62
N HIS A 61 -6.24 8.76 12.58
CA HIS A 61 -6.10 10.14 12.15
C HIS A 61 -7.42 10.70 11.62
N LYS A 62 -8.15 9.94 10.79
CA LYS A 62 -9.48 10.31 10.28
C LYS A 62 -10.48 10.55 11.40
N ASP A 63 -10.51 9.67 12.41
CA ASP A 63 -11.44 9.76 13.54
C ASP A 63 -11.14 10.96 14.46
N ASN A 64 -9.90 11.48 14.43
CA ASN A 64 -9.44 12.61 15.26
C ASN A 64 -9.53 13.99 14.57
N LEU A 65 -9.93 14.06 13.30
CA LEU A 65 -10.05 15.32 12.57
C LEU A 65 -11.33 16.08 12.97
N ILE A 66 -11.18 17.31 13.49
CA ILE A 66 -12.28 18.22 13.85
C ILE A 66 -12.84 18.93 12.60
N GLN A 67 -11.97 19.22 11.63
CA GLN A 67 -12.34 19.56 10.26
C GLN A 67 -11.59 18.61 9.34
N PRO A 68 -12.26 18.03 8.34
CA PRO A 68 -11.62 17.10 7.45
C PRO A 68 -10.69 17.85 6.50
N ASP A 69 -9.37 17.69 6.65
CA ASP A 69 -8.53 17.57 5.45
C ASP A 69 -8.79 16.19 4.84
N GLU A 70 -10.00 16.06 4.29
CA GLU A 70 -10.53 14.80 3.78
C GLU A 70 -9.72 14.31 2.59
N ASP A 71 -9.10 15.23 1.83
CA ASP A 71 -8.47 14.91 0.56
C ASP A 71 -7.15 14.18 0.76
N GLY A 72 -6.22 14.71 1.58
CA GLY A 72 -4.93 14.08 1.84
C GLY A 72 -5.07 12.66 2.45
N VAL A 73 -5.87 12.51 3.50
CA VAL A 73 -6.12 11.21 4.14
C VAL A 73 -6.78 10.24 3.15
N GLN A 74 -7.77 10.70 2.38
CA GLN A 74 -8.48 9.85 1.43
C GLN A 74 -7.57 9.39 0.29
N GLN A 75 -6.67 10.25 -0.21
CA GLN A 75 -5.68 9.87 -1.21
C GLN A 75 -4.75 8.75 -0.70
N LEU A 76 -4.24 8.86 0.53
CA LEU A 76 -3.41 7.82 1.14
C LEU A 76 -4.17 6.51 1.34
N ILE A 77 -5.43 6.57 1.80
CA ILE A 77 -6.30 5.39 1.91
C ILE A 77 -6.48 4.73 0.54
N MET A 78 -6.80 5.50 -0.50
CA MET A 78 -7.01 4.98 -1.85
C MET A 78 -5.74 4.34 -2.42
N TYR A 79 -4.58 4.95 -2.21
CA TYR A 79 -3.31 4.39 -2.67
C TYR A 79 -2.97 3.08 -1.92
N LYS A 80 -3.12 3.05 -0.60
CA LYS A 80 -2.90 1.84 0.20
C LYS A 80 -3.82 0.69 -0.23
N GLN A 81 -5.07 0.97 -0.57
CA GLN A 81 -5.99 -0.05 -1.10
C GLN A 81 -5.52 -0.65 -2.43
N LYS A 82 -4.88 0.15 -3.29
CA LYS A 82 -4.27 -0.35 -4.53
C LYS A 82 -3.11 -1.30 -4.25
N LEU A 83 -2.24 -0.95 -3.30
CA LEU A 83 -1.15 -1.83 -2.86
C LEU A 83 -1.67 -3.15 -2.27
N ASP A 84 -2.71 -3.09 -1.43
CA ASP A 84 -3.35 -4.29 -0.88
C ASP A 84 -3.97 -5.18 -1.99
N ASN A 85 -4.53 -4.58 -3.03
CA ASN A 85 -5.05 -5.31 -4.17
C ASN A 85 -3.92 -6.05 -4.93
N LEU A 86 -2.78 -5.39 -5.16
CA LEU A 86 -1.60 -6.04 -5.77
C LEU A 86 -1.12 -7.22 -4.92
N MET A 87 -1.04 -7.04 -3.59
CA MET A 87 -0.65 -8.11 -2.67
C MET A 87 -1.61 -9.29 -2.70
N ARG A 88 -2.92 -9.04 -2.73
CA ARG A 88 -3.93 -10.10 -2.87
C ARG A 88 -3.78 -10.84 -4.21
N MET A 89 -3.49 -10.13 -5.30
CA MET A 89 -3.25 -10.77 -6.60
C MET A 89 -2.02 -11.67 -6.57
N LEU A 90 -0.89 -11.18 -6.05
CA LEU A 90 0.34 -11.98 -5.89
C LEU A 90 0.09 -13.21 -5.02
N LYS A 91 -0.68 -13.07 -3.94
CA LYS A 91 -1.07 -14.17 -3.05
C LYS A 91 -1.92 -15.21 -3.77
N LYS A 92 -2.94 -14.79 -4.53
CA LYS A 92 -3.80 -15.70 -5.31
C LYS A 92 -3.00 -16.48 -6.35
N ILE A 93 -2.13 -15.80 -7.10
CA ILE A 93 -1.32 -16.45 -8.13
C ILE A 93 -0.33 -17.45 -7.51
N ASN A 94 0.33 -17.07 -6.41
CA ASN A 94 1.25 -17.99 -5.72
C ASN A 94 0.53 -19.21 -5.11
N LEU A 95 -0.78 -19.13 -4.85
CA LEU A 95 -1.56 -20.30 -4.43
C LEU A 95 -1.88 -21.23 -5.61
N THR A 96 -2.18 -20.70 -6.79
CA THR A 96 -2.52 -21.50 -7.98
C THR A 96 -1.31 -22.12 -8.69
N THR A 97 -0.10 -21.60 -8.49
CA THR A 97 1.13 -22.10 -9.15
C THR A 97 1.82 -23.23 -8.36
N ASN A 98 1.20 -23.72 -7.28
CA ASN A 98 1.71 -24.82 -6.45
C ASN A 98 0.86 -26.11 -6.59
N GLU A 99 -0.05 -26.16 -7.56
CA GLU A 99 -0.72 -27.37 -8.06
C GLU A 99 -0.07 -27.80 -9.39
#